data_AF-A0A1B6JRN4-F1
#
_entry.id   AF-A0A1B6JRN4-F1
#
_cell.length_a   1.000
_cell.length_b   1.000
_cell.length_c   1.000
_cell.angle_alpha   90.00
_cell.angle_beta   90.00
_cell.angle_gamma   90.00
#
_symmetry.space_group_name_H-M   'P 1'
#
loop_
_entity.id
_entity.type
_entity.pdbx_description
1 polymer ?
#
loop_
_entity_poly.entity_id
_entity_poly.type
_entity_poly.pdbx_seq_one_letter_code
_entity_poly.pdbx_strand_id
1 'polypeptide(L)'
;SISRCKVMERWRGRVAVVTGASAGIGAAITRALVEQGMIVVGLARREALLQELATELSDSEGKLIPRKCDLSVESDIVEAFEWIEETLKGADVIINNAGIMDNTPLLDAPTTIWRQMLDINILALVICSKLALNSMLSRGVDDGHVININSLLGHKVMGNLLPFYSSTKWAVTALCRAFQNELFVRQSHIRVTSMCPGLTRTEQADSFKEGKDDAALSPADVADAVIYALSTPSTVIIEEMKIAPNDGRIGHSLAPTRTNQI
;
A
#
# COMPACT_ATOMS: atom_id res chain seq x y z
N SER A 1 -28.60 11.47 0.71
CA SER A 1 -27.91 10.88 -0.44
C SER A 1 -26.78 11.80 -0.86
N ILE A 2 -25.60 11.65 -0.27
CA ILE A 2 -24.40 12.36 -0.75
C ILE A 2 -23.83 11.44 -1.83
N SER A 3 -23.94 11.85 -3.09
CA SER A 3 -23.36 11.09 -4.21
C SER A 3 -21.88 10.86 -3.93
N ARG A 4 -21.39 9.63 -4.07
CA ARG A 4 -19.96 9.25 -3.98
C ARG A 4 -19.04 10.23 -4.74
N CYS A 5 -19.55 10.87 -5.79
CA CYS A 5 -18.86 11.88 -6.61
C CYS A 5 -18.39 13.14 -5.85
N LYS A 6 -19.00 13.55 -4.72
CA LYS A 6 -18.57 14.76 -4.00
C LYS A 6 -17.40 14.53 -3.05
N VAL A 7 -17.02 13.28 -2.82
CA VAL A 7 -16.26 12.90 -1.64
C VAL A 7 -14.75 12.86 -1.91
N MET A 8 -14.34 12.50 -3.13
CA MET A 8 -12.94 12.59 -3.57
C MET A 8 -12.55 13.97 -4.13
N GLU A 9 -13.51 14.88 -4.30
CA GLU A 9 -13.29 16.22 -4.89
C GLU A 9 -12.15 17.00 -4.20
N ARG A 10 -12.00 16.88 -2.87
CA ARG A 10 -10.92 17.56 -2.13
C ARG A 10 -9.51 17.07 -2.46
N TRP A 11 -9.40 15.90 -3.07
CA TRP A 11 -8.14 15.29 -3.50
C TRP A 11 -7.81 15.58 -4.96
N ARG A 12 -8.76 16.12 -5.73
CA ARG A 12 -8.58 16.44 -7.14
C ARG A 12 -7.41 17.41 -7.33
N GLY A 13 -6.50 17.09 -8.23
CA GLY A 13 -5.28 17.86 -8.50
C GLY A 13 -4.19 17.78 -7.41
N ARG A 14 -4.46 17.09 -6.29
CA ARG A 14 -3.44 16.84 -5.24
C ARG A 14 -2.54 15.69 -5.62
N VAL A 15 -1.37 15.65 -4.98
CA VAL A 15 -0.30 14.71 -5.33
C VAL A 15 -0.38 13.47 -4.44
N ALA A 16 -0.55 12.30 -5.04
CA ALA A 16 -0.40 11.01 -4.39
C ALA A 16 0.89 10.31 -4.86
N VAL A 17 1.64 9.72 -3.95
CA VAL A 17 2.76 8.83 -4.27
C VAL A 17 2.32 7.39 -4.03
N VAL A 18 2.56 6.49 -4.98
CA VAL A 18 2.22 5.07 -4.84
C VAL A 18 3.48 4.24 -5.06
N THR A 19 3.93 3.53 -4.02
CA THR A 19 5.08 2.62 -4.12
C THR A 19 4.65 1.26 -4.66
N GLY A 20 5.46 0.65 -5.53
CA GLY A 20 5.11 -0.62 -6.17
C GLY A 20 3.98 -0.49 -7.20
N ALA A 21 3.85 0.66 -7.86
CA ALA A 21 2.75 0.97 -8.78
C ALA A 21 2.75 0.14 -10.09
N SER A 22 3.82 -0.60 -10.38
CA SER A 22 3.96 -1.34 -11.66
C SER A 22 3.04 -2.55 -11.84
N ALA A 23 2.44 -3.09 -10.77
CA ALA A 23 1.56 -4.28 -10.86
C ALA A 23 0.66 -4.43 -9.63
N GLY A 24 -0.25 -5.41 -9.71
CA GLY A 24 -1.06 -5.87 -8.58
C GLY A 24 -1.86 -4.77 -7.90
N ILE A 25 -1.86 -4.77 -6.56
CA ILE A 25 -2.59 -3.79 -5.74
C ILE A 25 -2.12 -2.36 -6.04
N GLY A 26 -0.81 -2.15 -6.20
CA GLY A 26 -0.25 -0.82 -6.48
C GLY A 26 -0.77 -0.24 -7.79
N ALA A 27 -0.76 -1.02 -8.87
CA ALA A 27 -1.30 -0.60 -10.16
C ALA A 27 -2.79 -0.27 -10.08
N ALA A 28 -3.58 -1.11 -9.39
CA ALA A 28 -5.02 -0.87 -9.21
C ALA A 28 -5.31 0.40 -8.40
N ILE A 29 -4.56 0.65 -7.32
CA ILE A 29 -4.67 1.88 -6.53
C ILE A 29 -4.28 3.09 -7.39
N THR A 30 -3.18 3.02 -8.13
CA THR A 30 -2.76 4.09 -9.04
C THR A 30 -3.86 4.43 -10.05
N ARG A 31 -4.46 3.40 -10.66
CA ARG A 31 -5.56 3.56 -11.61
C ARG A 31 -6.74 4.30 -10.98
N ALA A 32 -7.20 3.80 -9.83
CA ALA A 32 -8.33 4.39 -9.11
C ALA A 32 -8.05 5.85 -8.70
N LEU A 33 -6.86 6.19 -8.22
CA LEU A 33 -6.52 7.56 -7.82
C LEU A 33 -6.47 8.52 -9.01
N VAL A 34 -5.93 8.08 -10.14
CA VAL A 34 -5.90 8.88 -11.38
C VAL A 34 -7.30 9.10 -11.93
N GLU A 35 -8.17 8.08 -11.91
CA GLU A 35 -9.58 8.20 -12.29
C GLU A 35 -10.36 9.17 -11.39
N GLN A 36 -9.92 9.36 -10.13
CA GLN A 36 -10.48 10.35 -9.20
C GLN A 36 -9.84 11.75 -9.34
N GLY A 37 -9.06 12.00 -10.40
CA GLY A 37 -8.52 13.32 -10.70
C GLY A 37 -7.23 13.69 -9.95
N MET A 38 -6.57 12.74 -9.28
CA MET A 38 -5.30 13.00 -8.59
C MET A 38 -4.11 12.99 -9.55
N ILE A 39 -3.05 13.70 -9.16
CA ILE A 39 -1.73 13.56 -9.79
C ILE A 39 -1.00 12.46 -9.03
N VAL A 40 -0.74 11.32 -9.68
CA VAL A 40 -0.12 10.16 -9.04
C VAL A 40 1.32 10.00 -9.52
N VAL A 41 2.28 9.99 -8.60
CA VAL A 41 3.66 9.58 -8.86
C VAL A 41 3.80 8.09 -8.56
N GLY A 42 3.92 7.28 -9.60
CA GLY A 42 4.07 5.83 -9.48
C GLY A 42 5.53 5.43 -9.38
N LEU A 43 5.95 4.91 -8.23
CA LEU A 43 7.32 4.46 -7.97
C LEU A 43 7.43 2.95 -8.12
N ALA A 44 8.31 2.48 -9.00
CA ALA A 44 8.69 1.06 -9.11
C ALA A 44 9.98 0.88 -9.92
N ARG A 45 10.59 -0.30 -9.82
CA ARG A 45 11.79 -0.68 -10.60
C ARG A 45 11.50 -0.89 -12.09
N ARG A 46 10.31 -1.40 -12.42
CA ARG A 46 9.88 -1.78 -13.78
C ARG A 46 9.29 -0.57 -14.51
N GLU A 47 10.17 0.30 -14.99
CA GLU A 47 9.79 1.55 -15.67
C GLU A 47 8.88 1.34 -16.89
N ALA A 48 9.14 0.31 -17.70
CA ALA A 48 8.31 0.00 -18.87
C ALA A 48 6.83 -0.22 -18.51
N LEU A 49 6.55 -1.00 -17.45
CA LEU A 49 5.17 -1.24 -17.00
C LEU A 49 4.50 0.02 -16.43
N LEU A 50 5.28 0.90 -15.80
CA LEU A 50 4.75 2.20 -15.35
C LEU A 50 4.38 3.08 -16.55
N GLN A 51 5.18 3.06 -17.61
CA GLN A 51 4.94 3.84 -18.82
C GLN A 51 3.73 3.33 -19.61
N GLU A 52 3.56 2.00 -19.69
CA GLU A 52 2.36 1.37 -20.24
C GLU A 52 1.12 1.79 -19.46
N LEU A 53 1.16 1.71 -18.13
CA LEU A 53 0.07 2.16 -17.25
C LEU A 53 -0.24 3.65 -17.44
N ALA A 54 0.78 4.50 -17.59
CA ALA A 54 0.60 5.93 -17.82
C ALA A 54 -0.05 6.23 -19.18
N THR A 55 0.25 5.41 -20.19
CA THR A 55 -0.36 5.51 -21.52
C THR A 55 -1.83 5.12 -21.47
N GLU A 56 -2.16 4.02 -20.79
CA GLU A 56 -3.54 3.59 -20.59
C GLU A 56 -4.40 4.63 -19.85
N LEU A 57 -3.79 5.38 -18.93
CA LEU A 57 -4.47 6.40 -18.13
C LEU A 57 -4.40 7.81 -18.72
N SER A 58 -3.94 7.97 -19.97
CA SER A 58 -3.71 9.29 -20.57
C SER A 58 -4.97 10.15 -20.74
N ASP A 59 -6.13 9.52 -20.94
CA ASP A 59 -7.43 10.19 -21.09
C ASP A 59 -8.20 10.33 -19.76
N SER A 60 -7.59 9.95 -18.64
CA SER A 60 -8.22 10.06 -17.31
C SER A 60 -8.21 11.51 -16.80
N GLU A 61 -9.06 11.80 -15.82
CA GLU A 61 -9.18 13.14 -15.23
C GLU A 61 -7.90 13.58 -14.49
N GLY A 62 -7.22 12.63 -13.85
CA GLY A 62 -5.94 12.83 -13.18
C GLY A 62 -4.76 12.58 -14.10
N LYS A 63 -3.60 12.31 -13.51
CA LYS A 63 -2.38 12.02 -14.28
C LYS A 63 -1.47 11.04 -13.56
N LEU A 64 -1.01 10.00 -14.24
CA LEU A 64 0.10 9.18 -13.77
C LEU A 64 1.43 9.77 -14.27
N ILE A 65 2.36 9.97 -13.34
CA ILE A 65 3.75 10.29 -13.61
C ILE A 65 4.58 9.05 -13.23
N PRO A 66 5.06 8.27 -14.21
CA PRO A 66 5.91 7.12 -13.95
C PRO A 66 7.30 7.58 -13.51
N ARG A 67 7.85 6.98 -12.45
CA ARG A 67 9.23 7.24 -12.01
C ARG A 67 9.90 5.96 -11.54
N LYS A 68 11.04 5.64 -12.16
CA LYS A 68 11.88 4.53 -11.73
C LYS A 68 12.45 4.81 -10.33
N CYS A 69 12.31 3.85 -9.44
CA CYS A 69 12.84 3.93 -8.08
C CYS A 69 13.02 2.50 -7.53
N ASP A 70 14.24 2.15 -7.11
CA ASP A 70 14.49 0.93 -6.34
C ASP A 70 14.38 1.21 -4.84
N LEU A 71 13.31 0.72 -4.23
CA LEU A 71 13.03 0.96 -2.81
C LEU A 71 13.99 0.22 -1.86
N SER A 72 14.84 -0.69 -2.34
CA SER A 72 15.93 -1.24 -1.53
C SER A 72 17.14 -0.30 -1.44
N VAL A 73 17.14 0.80 -2.19
CA VAL A 73 18.23 1.78 -2.24
C VAL A 73 17.72 3.11 -1.69
N GLU A 74 18.23 3.52 -0.53
CA GLU A 74 17.75 4.75 0.14
C GLU A 74 17.94 6.00 -0.73
N SER A 75 19.05 6.12 -1.47
CA SER A 75 19.29 7.26 -2.35
C SER A 75 18.24 7.38 -3.46
N ASP A 76 17.80 6.26 -4.06
CA ASP A 76 16.73 6.28 -5.07
C ASP A 76 15.41 6.82 -4.48
N ILE A 77 15.12 6.52 -3.21
CA ILE A 77 13.92 7.04 -2.53
C ILE A 77 14.07 8.54 -2.31
N VAL A 78 15.21 8.98 -1.77
CA VAL A 78 15.48 10.39 -1.49
C VAL A 78 15.42 11.22 -2.78
N GLU A 79 16.12 10.81 -3.84
CA GLU A 79 16.10 11.49 -5.14
C GLU A 79 14.69 11.50 -5.78
N ALA A 80 13.86 10.50 -5.50
CA ALA A 80 12.47 10.51 -5.95
C ALA A 80 11.64 11.56 -5.21
N PHE A 81 11.77 11.65 -3.88
CA PHE A 81 11.04 12.63 -3.08
C PHE A 81 11.55 14.06 -3.31
N GLU A 82 12.86 14.29 -3.46
CA GLU A 82 13.41 15.60 -3.82
C GLU A 82 12.81 16.12 -5.13
N TRP A 83 12.74 15.26 -6.15
CA TRP A 83 12.11 15.64 -7.41
C TRP A 83 10.61 15.93 -7.27
N ILE A 84 9.90 15.19 -6.40
CA ILE A 84 8.48 15.45 -6.11
C ILE A 84 8.32 16.83 -5.46
N GLU A 85 9.20 17.19 -4.52
CA GLU A 85 9.21 18.53 -3.91
C GLU A 85 9.45 19.61 -4.96
N GLU A 86 10.48 19.46 -5.79
CA GLU A 86 10.87 20.46 -6.79
C GLU A 86 9.82 20.64 -7.89
N THR A 87 9.25 19.54 -8.38
CA THR A 87 8.39 19.55 -9.57
C THR A 87 6.91 19.71 -9.23
N LEU A 88 6.47 19.13 -8.11
CA LEU A 88 5.05 19.02 -7.74
C LEU A 88 4.73 19.73 -6.42
N LYS A 89 5.72 20.36 -5.78
CA LYS A 89 5.60 21.00 -4.47
C LYS A 89 5.26 20.01 -3.35
N GLY A 90 5.62 18.74 -3.50
CA GLY A 90 5.48 17.72 -2.45
C GLY A 90 4.24 16.83 -2.57
N ALA A 91 4.16 15.83 -1.70
CA ALA A 91 3.11 14.81 -1.69
C ALA A 91 2.04 15.10 -0.62
N ASP A 92 0.76 14.93 -0.96
CA ASP A 92 -0.38 15.05 -0.03
C ASP A 92 -0.91 13.70 0.45
N VAL A 93 -0.70 12.66 -0.36
CA VAL A 93 -1.02 11.28 -0.04
C VAL A 93 0.18 10.39 -0.34
N ILE A 94 0.49 9.44 0.53
CA ILE A 94 1.45 8.37 0.26
C ILE A 94 0.79 7.02 0.50
N ILE A 95 0.85 6.16 -0.52
CA ILE A 95 0.44 4.77 -0.44
C ILE A 95 1.70 3.90 -0.42
N ASN A 96 2.07 3.44 0.77
CA ASN A 96 3.15 2.47 0.93
C ASN A 96 2.62 1.07 0.61
N ASN A 97 2.59 0.74 -0.68
CA ASN A 97 2.11 -0.52 -1.18
C ASN A 97 3.22 -1.53 -1.48
N ALA A 98 4.41 -1.08 -1.87
CA ALA A 98 5.50 -1.98 -2.21
C ALA A 98 5.81 -2.96 -1.08
N GLY A 99 5.91 -4.24 -1.42
CA GLY A 99 6.20 -5.30 -0.48
C GLY A 99 6.63 -6.56 -1.21
N ILE A 100 7.50 -7.33 -0.58
CA ILE A 100 7.90 -8.68 -1.03
C ILE A 100 7.54 -9.71 0.04
N MET A 101 7.38 -10.97 -0.36
CA MET A 101 7.00 -12.05 0.55
C MET A 101 7.69 -13.32 0.10
N ASP A 102 8.02 -14.18 1.07
CA ASP A 102 8.63 -15.48 0.84
C ASP A 102 8.06 -16.48 1.85
N ASN A 103 7.80 -17.71 1.39
CA ASN A 103 7.14 -18.77 2.16
C ASN A 103 8.11 -19.83 2.68
N THR A 104 9.43 -19.60 2.60
CA THR A 104 10.40 -20.56 3.10
C THR A 104 10.31 -20.65 4.63
N PRO A 105 10.30 -21.86 5.23
CA PRO A 105 10.30 -22.02 6.68
C PRO A 105 11.49 -21.30 7.34
N LEU A 106 11.31 -20.81 8.57
CA LEU A 106 12.33 -20.03 9.28
C LEU A 106 13.66 -20.78 9.48
N LEU A 107 13.62 -22.12 9.57
CA LEU A 107 14.82 -22.92 9.76
C LEU A 107 15.62 -23.14 8.47
N ASP A 108 14.98 -22.92 7.31
CA ASP A 108 15.55 -23.23 5.99
C ASP A 108 15.80 -21.97 5.15
N ALA A 109 15.16 -20.85 5.50
CA ALA A 109 15.21 -19.64 4.72
C ALA A 109 16.61 -18.98 4.76
N PRO A 110 17.17 -18.60 3.60
CA PRO A 110 18.41 -17.85 3.58
C PRO A 110 18.20 -16.44 4.14
N THR A 111 19.12 -15.98 4.98
CA THR A 111 19.07 -14.65 5.62
C THR A 111 18.96 -13.50 4.62
N THR A 112 19.44 -13.68 3.38
CA THR A 112 19.32 -12.68 2.31
C THR A 112 17.87 -12.32 1.98
N ILE A 113 16.97 -13.31 1.99
CA ILE A 113 15.54 -13.10 1.76
C ILE A 113 14.92 -12.28 2.90
N TRP A 114 15.35 -12.53 4.14
CA TRP A 114 14.91 -11.75 5.30
C TRP A 114 15.37 -10.30 5.22
N ARG A 115 16.64 -10.06 4.84
CA ARG A 115 17.16 -8.70 4.63
C ARG A 115 16.35 -7.96 3.58
N GLN A 116 16.12 -8.57 2.42
CA GLN A 116 15.29 -7.97 1.37
C GLN A 116 13.87 -7.63 1.86
N MET A 117 13.24 -8.52 2.63
CA MET A 117 11.93 -8.25 3.23
C MET A 117 11.96 -7.11 4.25
N LEU A 118 13.00 -7.01 5.08
CA LEU A 118 13.18 -5.90 6.02
C LEU A 118 13.38 -4.58 5.27
N ASP A 119 14.25 -4.56 4.26
CA ASP A 119 14.59 -3.38 3.48
C ASP A 119 13.36 -2.82 2.78
N ILE A 120 12.56 -3.69 2.13
CA ILE A 120 11.37 -3.26 1.37
C ILE A 120 10.14 -3.07 2.26
N ASN A 121 9.76 -4.07 3.06
CA ASN A 121 8.47 -4.06 3.76
C ASN A 121 8.45 -3.13 4.97
N ILE A 122 9.63 -2.82 5.52
CA ILE A 122 9.77 -2.01 6.73
C ILE A 122 10.54 -0.73 6.42
N LEU A 123 11.82 -0.84 6.05
CA LEU A 123 12.70 0.32 5.99
C LEU A 123 12.25 1.33 4.91
N ALA A 124 11.98 0.87 3.69
CA ALA A 124 11.49 1.72 2.62
C ALA A 124 10.15 2.39 2.97
N LEU A 125 9.22 1.65 3.60
CA LEU A 125 7.95 2.19 4.08
C LEU A 125 8.17 3.32 5.08
N VAL A 126 9.08 3.13 6.05
CA VAL A 126 9.40 4.15 7.05
C VAL A 126 10.04 5.38 6.41
N ILE A 127 10.99 5.19 5.49
CA ILE A 127 11.65 6.29 4.78
C ILE A 127 10.63 7.09 3.95
N CYS A 128 9.81 6.42 3.13
CA CYS A 128 8.77 7.06 2.33
C CYS A 128 7.76 7.83 3.19
N SER A 129 7.31 7.21 4.29
CA SER A 129 6.39 7.87 5.24
C SER A 129 7.01 9.10 5.88
N LYS A 130 8.27 8.99 6.34
CA LYS A 130 9.01 10.11 6.95
C LYS A 130 9.15 11.27 5.96
N LEU A 131 9.56 11.00 4.72
CA LEU A 131 9.74 12.04 3.70
C LEU A 131 8.41 12.71 3.34
N ALA A 132 7.35 11.92 3.11
CA ALA A 132 6.01 12.44 2.83
C ALA A 132 5.45 13.27 3.99
N LEU A 133 5.55 12.79 5.24
CA LEU A 133 5.07 13.50 6.41
C LEU A 133 5.84 14.80 6.65
N ASN A 134 7.17 14.78 6.55
CA ASN A 134 7.98 15.98 6.68
C ASN A 134 7.64 17.02 5.61
N SER A 135 7.39 16.58 4.37
CA SER A 135 6.90 17.43 3.29
C SER A 135 5.56 18.07 3.61
N MET A 136 4.56 17.27 4.04
CA MET A 136 3.24 17.79 4.41
C MET A 136 3.36 18.84 5.51
N LEU A 137 4.08 18.52 6.59
CA LEU A 137 4.27 19.40 7.73
C LEU A 137 5.01 20.70 7.36
N SER A 138 6.07 20.64 6.54
CA SER A 138 6.84 21.83 6.15
C SER A 138 6.04 22.78 5.27
N ARG A 139 5.08 22.26 4.49
CA ARG A 139 4.18 23.03 3.63
C ARG A 139 2.91 23.49 4.32
N GLY A 140 2.71 23.14 5.59
CA GLY A 140 1.49 23.45 6.33
C GLY A 140 0.26 22.67 5.86
N VAL A 141 0.46 21.51 5.20
CA VAL A 141 -0.62 20.58 4.89
C VAL A 141 -0.98 19.82 6.14
N ASP A 142 -2.22 19.97 6.59
CA ASP A 142 -2.72 19.34 7.82
C ASP A 142 -3.84 18.32 7.57
N ASP A 143 -4.17 18.03 6.32
CA ASP A 143 -5.24 17.10 5.95
C ASP A 143 -4.76 15.96 5.02
N GLY A 144 -3.44 15.76 4.97
CA GLY A 144 -2.79 14.71 4.21
C GLY A 144 -3.08 13.30 4.72
N HIS A 145 -2.66 12.28 3.97
CA HIS A 145 -2.94 10.89 4.33
C HIS A 145 -1.81 9.91 3.98
N VAL A 146 -1.33 9.18 4.98
CA VAL A 146 -0.45 8.01 4.82
C VAL A 146 -1.30 6.75 4.86
N ILE A 147 -1.22 5.91 3.83
CA ILE A 147 -1.87 4.59 3.81
C ILE A 147 -0.81 3.53 3.62
N ASN A 148 -0.69 2.65 4.61
CA ASN A 148 0.25 1.54 4.59
C ASN A 148 -0.51 0.26 4.22
N ILE A 149 -0.15 -0.37 3.09
CA ILE A 149 -0.70 -1.67 2.72
C ILE A 149 -0.04 -2.75 3.58
N ASN A 150 -0.73 -3.08 4.65
CA ASN A 150 -0.39 -4.12 5.60
C ASN A 150 -0.93 -5.48 5.10
N SER A 151 -1.44 -6.33 5.99
CA SER A 151 -2.02 -7.63 5.67
C SER A 151 -2.84 -8.13 6.86
N LEU A 152 -3.78 -9.04 6.64
CA LEU A 152 -4.33 -9.84 7.75
C LEU A 152 -3.22 -10.57 8.54
N LEU A 153 -2.09 -10.90 7.90
CA LEU A 153 -0.91 -11.49 8.56
C LEU A 153 -0.13 -10.50 9.44
N GLY A 154 -0.47 -9.21 9.42
CA GLY A 154 -0.01 -8.24 10.42
C GLY A 154 -0.72 -8.33 11.78
N HIS A 155 -1.65 -9.28 11.92
CA HIS A 155 -2.47 -9.50 13.11
C HIS A 155 -2.60 -10.96 13.53
N LYS A 156 -2.05 -11.89 12.75
CA LYS A 156 -2.02 -13.32 13.08
C LYS A 156 -0.88 -14.00 12.33
N VAL A 157 -0.39 -15.10 12.89
CA VAL A 157 0.55 -16.00 12.21
C VAL A 157 -0.22 -17.24 11.78
N MET A 158 -0.19 -17.58 10.50
CA MET A 158 -0.95 -18.72 9.95
C MET A 158 -0.07 -19.96 9.81
N GLY A 159 0.18 -20.66 10.91
CA GLY A 159 1.01 -21.87 10.91
C GLY A 159 2.37 -21.60 10.25
N ASN A 160 2.74 -22.43 9.27
CA ASN A 160 3.98 -22.30 8.51
C ASN A 160 3.87 -21.41 7.26
N LEU A 161 2.72 -20.76 7.03
CA LEU A 161 2.53 -19.89 5.88
C LEU A 161 3.14 -18.51 6.14
N LEU A 162 4.10 -18.12 5.30
CA LEU A 162 4.71 -16.79 5.23
C LEU A 162 5.23 -16.31 6.61
N PRO A 163 6.06 -17.08 7.32
CA PRO A 163 6.36 -16.83 8.73
C PRO A 163 7.14 -15.52 8.93
N PHE A 164 8.22 -15.29 8.17
CA PHE A 164 9.01 -14.05 8.30
C PHE A 164 8.27 -12.84 7.73
N TYR A 165 7.53 -13.02 6.63
CA TYR A 165 6.67 -11.97 6.07
C TYR A 165 5.62 -11.50 7.10
N SER A 166 4.98 -12.42 7.82
CA SER A 166 4.05 -12.10 8.90
C SER A 166 4.71 -11.19 9.93
N SER A 167 5.94 -11.51 10.37
CA SER A 167 6.71 -10.65 11.27
C SER A 167 6.91 -9.23 10.73
N THR A 168 7.19 -9.08 9.42
CA THR A 168 7.30 -7.74 8.82
C THR A 168 5.98 -6.98 8.82
N LYS A 169 4.85 -7.66 8.62
CA LYS A 169 3.52 -7.03 8.64
C LYS A 169 3.05 -6.69 10.06
N TRP A 170 3.45 -7.46 11.07
CA TRP A 170 3.31 -7.05 12.48
C TRP A 170 4.11 -5.79 12.79
N ALA A 171 5.32 -5.66 12.25
CA ALA A 171 6.08 -4.42 12.38
C ALA A 171 5.36 -3.23 11.71
N VAL A 172 4.76 -3.42 10.53
CA VAL A 172 3.93 -2.38 9.88
C VAL A 172 2.76 -1.96 10.76
N THR A 173 2.06 -2.91 11.42
CA THR A 173 0.99 -2.60 12.38
C THR A 173 1.50 -1.67 13.49
N ALA A 174 2.65 -1.99 14.09
CA ALA A 174 3.25 -1.17 15.14
C ALA A 174 3.69 0.21 14.62
N LEU A 175 4.28 0.27 13.42
CA LEU A 175 4.73 1.51 12.78
C LEU A 175 3.57 2.45 12.46
N CYS A 176 2.44 1.94 11.97
CA CYS A 176 1.23 2.75 11.79
C CYS A 176 0.84 3.45 13.10
N ARG A 177 0.86 2.74 14.23
CA ARG A 177 0.54 3.33 15.53
C ARG A 177 1.60 4.34 15.99
N ALA A 178 2.87 4.07 15.71
CA ALA A 178 3.96 5.00 16.02
C ALA A 178 3.78 6.34 15.27
N PHE A 179 3.53 6.31 13.95
CA PHE A 179 3.28 7.53 13.18
C PHE A 179 2.04 8.29 13.65
N GLN A 180 0.94 7.59 13.98
CA GLN A 180 -0.25 8.22 14.56
C GLN A 180 0.08 8.95 15.86
N ASN A 181 0.85 8.32 16.76
CA ASN A 181 1.25 8.93 18.03
C ASN A 181 2.15 10.16 17.80
N GLU A 182 3.08 10.11 16.85
CA GLU A 182 3.93 11.26 16.52
C GLU A 182 3.11 12.45 15.97
N LEU A 183 2.15 12.19 15.10
CA LEU A 183 1.25 13.21 14.57
C LEU A 183 0.35 13.80 15.67
N PHE A 184 -0.14 12.95 16.59
CA PHE A 184 -0.91 13.39 17.75
C PHE A 184 -0.11 14.35 18.65
N VAL A 185 1.14 14.02 18.97
CA VAL A 185 2.02 14.90 19.77
C VAL A 185 2.26 16.25 19.07
N ARG A 186 2.26 16.25 17.73
CA ARG A 186 2.38 17.46 16.90
C ARG A 186 1.06 18.22 16.70
N GLN A 187 -0.05 17.71 17.24
CA GLN A 187 -1.40 18.26 17.03
C GLN A 187 -1.79 18.38 15.55
N SER A 188 -1.27 17.47 14.71
CA SER A 188 -1.61 17.45 13.29
C SER A 188 -2.82 16.58 13.01
N HIS A 189 -3.63 16.99 12.03
CA HIS A 189 -4.78 16.24 11.53
C HIS A 189 -4.45 15.36 10.30
N ILE A 190 -3.16 15.25 9.93
CA ILE A 190 -2.70 14.26 8.94
C ILE A 190 -3.10 12.85 9.44
N ARG A 191 -3.64 12.05 8.53
CA ARG A 191 -4.18 10.72 8.86
C ARG A 191 -3.20 9.62 8.50
N VAL A 192 -3.22 8.53 9.26
CA VAL A 192 -2.47 7.30 8.96
C VAL A 192 -3.43 6.10 9.05
N THR A 193 -3.50 5.32 7.98
CA THR A 193 -4.36 4.12 7.89
C THR A 193 -3.53 2.87 7.61
N SER A 194 -3.76 1.82 8.41
CA SER A 194 -3.30 0.46 8.13
C SER A 194 -4.35 -0.27 7.29
N MET A 195 -4.06 -0.49 6.01
CA MET A 195 -4.94 -1.24 5.10
C MET A 195 -4.53 -2.72 5.11
N CYS A 196 -5.39 -3.60 5.59
CA CYS A 196 -5.05 -4.99 5.92
C CYS A 196 -5.83 -5.98 5.03
N PRO A 197 -5.44 -6.14 3.74
CA PRO A 197 -6.10 -7.10 2.86
C PRO A 197 -5.77 -8.55 3.23
N GLY A 198 -6.72 -9.43 2.94
CA GLY A 198 -6.55 -10.88 2.92
C GLY A 198 -5.89 -11.35 1.63
N LEU A 199 -6.07 -12.64 1.31
CA LEU A 199 -5.56 -13.22 0.07
C LEU A 199 -6.06 -12.40 -1.13
N THR A 200 -5.12 -11.86 -1.89
CA THR A 200 -5.40 -11.00 -3.05
C THR A 200 -4.69 -11.57 -4.28
N ARG A 201 -5.37 -11.61 -5.42
CA ARG A 201 -4.86 -12.15 -6.67
C ARG A 201 -3.87 -11.18 -7.32
N THR A 202 -2.58 -11.43 -7.12
CA THR A 202 -1.47 -10.67 -7.69
C THR A 202 -0.39 -11.62 -8.19
N GLU A 203 0.49 -11.15 -9.09
CA GLU A 203 1.65 -11.92 -9.59
C GLU A 203 2.45 -12.58 -8.46
N GLN A 204 2.66 -11.84 -7.36
CA GLN A 204 3.42 -12.29 -6.20
C GLN A 204 2.67 -13.32 -5.35
N ALA A 205 1.33 -13.30 -5.33
CA ALA A 205 0.56 -14.34 -4.65
C ALA A 205 0.43 -15.60 -5.50
N ASP A 206 0.44 -15.46 -6.83
CA ASP A 206 0.29 -16.57 -7.76
C ASP A 206 1.50 -17.53 -7.74
N SER A 207 2.69 -17.05 -7.33
CA SER A 207 3.86 -17.92 -7.11
C SER A 207 3.72 -18.89 -5.93
N PHE A 208 2.70 -18.71 -5.08
CA PHE A 208 2.45 -19.54 -3.89
C PHE A 208 1.22 -20.44 -4.02
N LYS A 209 0.61 -20.53 -5.21
CA LYS A 209 -0.62 -21.31 -5.42
C LYS A 209 -0.37 -22.69 -6.02
N GLU A 210 -0.84 -23.71 -5.32
CA GLU A 210 -1.34 -24.95 -5.94
C GLU A 210 -2.87 -24.83 -6.08
N GLY A 211 -3.36 -24.32 -7.21
CA GLY A 211 -4.79 -24.31 -7.55
C GLY A 211 -5.45 -22.92 -7.67
N LYS A 212 -6.52 -22.87 -8.49
CA LYS A 212 -7.35 -21.69 -8.72
C LYS A 212 -8.32 -21.51 -7.55
N ASP A 213 -7.93 -20.73 -6.55
CA ASP A 213 -8.89 -20.30 -5.53
C ASP A 213 -9.71 -19.13 -6.08
N ASP A 214 -10.99 -19.40 -6.42
CA ASP A 214 -11.96 -18.41 -6.88
C ASP A 214 -12.40 -17.45 -5.76
N ALA A 215 -11.92 -17.68 -4.55
CA ALA A 215 -12.22 -16.94 -3.33
C ALA A 215 -11.13 -15.91 -2.93
N ALA A 216 -10.33 -15.37 -3.86
CA ALA A 216 -9.36 -14.30 -3.54
C ALA A 216 -9.92 -12.91 -3.86
N LEU A 217 -9.50 -11.88 -3.11
CA LEU A 217 -9.74 -10.49 -3.48
C LEU A 217 -9.07 -10.19 -4.83
N SER A 218 -9.69 -9.32 -5.61
CA SER A 218 -9.03 -8.66 -6.73
C SER A 218 -8.20 -7.47 -6.22
N PRO A 219 -7.15 -7.04 -6.95
CA PRO A 219 -6.46 -5.78 -6.66
C PRO A 219 -7.40 -4.56 -6.61
N ALA A 220 -8.47 -4.57 -7.41
CA ALA A 220 -9.47 -3.52 -7.45
C ALA A 220 -10.27 -3.43 -6.14
N ASP A 221 -10.56 -4.56 -5.47
CA ASP A 221 -11.23 -4.55 -4.16
C ASP A 221 -10.39 -3.81 -3.10
N VAL A 222 -9.06 -3.94 -3.16
CA VAL A 222 -8.15 -3.21 -2.27
C VAL A 222 -8.08 -1.73 -2.65
N ALA A 223 -8.09 -1.42 -3.95
CA ALA A 223 -8.13 -0.05 -4.44
C ALA A 223 -9.42 0.67 -3.99
N ASP A 224 -10.58 0.01 -4.08
CA ASP A 224 -11.86 0.55 -3.62
C ASP A 224 -11.86 0.83 -2.11
N ALA A 225 -11.22 -0.04 -1.32
CA ALA A 225 -11.04 0.18 0.11
C ALA A 225 -10.14 1.41 0.40
N VAL A 226 -9.09 1.61 -0.40
CA VAL A 226 -8.22 2.81 -0.31
C VAL A 226 -9.00 4.07 -0.68
N ILE A 227 -9.77 4.05 -1.77
CA ILE A 227 -10.64 5.17 -2.16
C ILE A 227 -11.65 5.46 -1.05
N TYR A 228 -12.28 4.45 -0.48
CA TYR A 228 -13.20 4.64 0.65
C TYR A 228 -12.50 5.31 1.85
N ALA A 229 -11.29 4.88 2.21
CA ALA A 229 -10.53 5.47 3.30
C ALA A 229 -10.14 6.94 3.04
N LEU A 230 -9.77 7.28 1.80
CA LEU A 230 -9.48 8.67 1.40
C LEU A 230 -10.75 9.53 1.39
N SER A 231 -11.88 8.94 1.01
CA SER A 231 -13.17 9.60 0.89
C SER A 231 -13.76 10.01 2.24
N THR A 232 -13.38 9.39 3.36
CA THR A 232 -13.95 9.84 4.64
C THR A 232 -13.65 11.33 4.90
N PRO A 233 -14.59 12.08 5.51
CA PRO A 233 -14.36 13.47 5.89
C PRO A 233 -13.06 13.63 6.68
N SER A 234 -12.44 14.82 6.65
CA SER A 234 -11.18 15.08 7.39
C SER A 234 -11.32 14.85 8.91
N THR A 235 -12.54 14.93 9.44
CA THR A 235 -12.86 14.62 10.85
C THR A 235 -12.90 13.13 11.18
N VAL A 236 -12.80 12.24 10.18
CA VAL A 236 -12.86 10.80 10.32
C VAL A 236 -11.51 10.19 9.95
N ILE A 237 -10.92 9.48 10.90
CA ILE A 237 -9.76 8.63 10.68
C ILE A 237 -10.20 7.16 10.68
N ILE A 238 -9.82 6.42 9.64
CA ILE A 238 -9.85 4.97 9.65
C ILE A 238 -8.44 4.54 10.07
N GLU A 239 -8.27 4.16 11.33
CA GLU A 239 -6.95 3.73 11.81
C GLU A 239 -6.53 2.40 11.16
N GLU A 240 -7.50 1.49 11.00
CA GLU A 240 -7.28 0.17 10.42
C GLU A 240 -8.49 -0.27 9.60
N MET A 241 -8.24 -0.92 8.45
CA MET A 241 -9.28 -1.52 7.62
C MET A 241 -8.87 -2.93 7.20
N LYS A 242 -9.54 -3.94 7.77
CA LYS A 242 -9.36 -5.34 7.40
C LYS A 242 -10.40 -5.72 6.35
N ILE A 243 -9.94 -6.16 5.19
CA ILE A 243 -10.80 -6.68 4.11
C ILE A 243 -10.37 -8.10 3.79
N ALA A 244 -11.35 -8.98 3.59
CA ALA A 244 -11.13 -10.38 3.30
C ALA A 244 -12.13 -10.83 2.23
N PRO A 245 -11.81 -11.87 1.46
CA PRO A 245 -12.79 -12.48 0.58
C PRO A 245 -14.02 -12.95 1.36
N ASN A 246 -15.19 -12.81 0.75
CA ASN A 246 -16.43 -13.35 1.30
C ASN A 246 -16.65 -14.79 0.82
N ASP A 247 -15.83 -15.71 1.33
CA ASP A 247 -15.81 -17.13 0.94
C ASP A 247 -16.58 -18.04 1.92
N GLY A 248 -17.33 -17.43 2.84
CA GLY A 248 -18.05 -18.12 3.91
C GLY A 248 -17.16 -18.61 5.07
N ARG A 249 -15.85 -18.35 5.04
CA ARG A 249 -14.89 -18.75 6.10
C ARG A 249 -14.49 -17.58 7.01
N ILE A 250 -15.39 -16.60 7.17
CA ILE A 250 -15.17 -15.38 7.95
C ILE A 250 -14.64 -15.72 9.35
N GLY A 251 -13.43 -15.24 9.67
CA GLY A 251 -12.81 -15.40 10.98
C GLY A 251 -12.09 -16.73 11.23
N HIS A 252 -12.28 -17.73 10.36
CA HIS A 252 -11.48 -18.95 10.39
C HIS A 252 -10.28 -18.82 9.45
N SER A 253 -9.13 -19.30 9.93
CA SER A 253 -7.94 -19.49 9.12
C SER A 253 -8.32 -20.02 7.74
N LEU A 254 -7.62 -19.59 6.68
CA LEU A 254 -7.43 -20.43 5.51
C LEU A 254 -6.67 -21.67 6.03
N ALA A 255 -7.36 -22.54 6.75
CA ALA A 255 -6.85 -23.82 7.14
C ALA A 255 -6.65 -24.56 5.82
N PRO A 256 -5.51 -25.26 5.64
CA PRO A 256 -5.36 -26.11 4.47
C PRO A 256 -6.60 -26.99 4.41
N THR A 257 -7.24 -27.01 3.24
CA THR A 257 -8.26 -28.01 2.93
C THR A 257 -7.70 -29.33 3.42
N ARG A 258 -8.40 -29.99 4.35
CA ARG A 258 -8.11 -31.38 4.67
C ARG A 258 -8.13 -32.10 3.32
N THR A 259 -6.96 -32.45 2.81
CA THR A 259 -6.83 -33.45 1.77
C THR A 259 -7.57 -34.65 2.31
N ASN A 260 -8.62 -35.04 1.58
CA ASN A 260 -9.39 -36.23 1.89
C ASN A 260 -8.40 -37.37 2.13
N GLN A 261 -8.33 -37.83 3.39
CA GLN A 261 -7.85 -39.17 3.67
C GLN A 261 -8.84 -40.12 3.00
N ILE A 262 -8.38 -40.76 1.93
CA ILE A 262 -8.82 -42.09 1.50
C ILE A 262 -7.55 -42.93 1.45
#